data_AF-A0AAV9J1K7-F1
#
_entry.id   AF-A0AAV9J1K7-F1
#
_cell.length_a   1.000
_cell.length_b   1.000
_cell.length_c   1.000
_cell.angle_alpha   90.00
_cell.angle_beta   90.00
_cell.angle_gamma   90.00
#
_symmetry.space_group_name_H-M   'P 1'
#
loop_
_entity.id
_entity.type
_entity.pdbx_description
1 polymer ?
#
loop_
_entity_poly.entity_id
_entity_poly.type
_entity_poly.pdbx_seq_one_letter_code
_entity_poly.pdbx_strand_id
1 'polypeptide(L)'
;MVHISPLPDSPTHYEHHLGNVAYARRDFFTAITHYTRALDSLPLDSTNESLLPLTATLYCNRAAARLKLASISDADERPAHYTHVIQDATRALDLLDSHPTLSPPLCSLRVKALHRRKCAHLSLDHIRAAAQDAHTLATLRPEYTAEAGELASRADAHAEKQKTEALDQLKELGNSLLGHFGLSLDNFQPTRNPDGTYSIQYSSKPT
;
A
#
# COMPACT_ATOMS: atom_id res chain seq x y z
N MET A 1 15.75 -6.83 -42.34
CA MET A 1 14.33 -7.16 -42.52
C MET A 1 13.72 -7.23 -41.12
N VAL A 2 13.00 -6.18 -40.69
CA VAL A 2 12.42 -6.10 -39.35
C VAL A 2 11.20 -7.00 -39.35
N HIS A 3 11.21 -8.06 -38.52
CA HIS A 3 10.07 -8.94 -38.35
C HIS A 3 9.00 -8.17 -37.57
N ILE A 4 8.08 -7.50 -38.29
CA ILE A 4 6.91 -6.86 -37.69
C ILE A 4 5.93 -7.98 -37.36
N SER A 5 5.78 -8.29 -36.07
CA SER A 5 4.72 -9.19 -35.60
C SER A 5 3.35 -8.65 -36.04
N PRO A 6 2.40 -9.50 -36.43
CA PRO A 6 1.08 -9.05 -36.87
C PRO A 6 0.41 -8.19 -35.78
N LEU A 7 -0.28 -7.12 -36.20
CA LEU A 7 -1.08 -6.30 -35.28
C LEU A 7 -2.14 -7.19 -34.62
N PRO A 8 -2.36 -7.07 -33.31
CA PRO A 8 -3.34 -7.90 -32.61
C PRO A 8 -4.78 -7.49 -32.95
N ASP A 9 -5.68 -8.48 -32.96
CA ASP A 9 -7.04 -8.40 -33.53
C ASP A 9 -8.07 -7.58 -32.72
N SER A 10 -7.71 -7.03 -31.56
CA SER A 10 -8.61 -6.21 -30.72
C SER A 10 -7.99 -4.87 -30.30
N PRO A 11 -8.79 -3.78 -30.19
CA PRO A 11 -8.30 -2.48 -29.72
C PRO A 11 -7.53 -2.57 -28.40
N THR A 12 -8.01 -3.40 -27.47
CA THR A 12 -7.37 -3.65 -26.19
C THR A 12 -5.96 -4.23 -26.33
N HIS A 13 -5.77 -5.23 -27.18
CA HIS A 13 -4.45 -5.84 -27.36
C HIS A 13 -3.49 -4.89 -28.09
N TYR A 14 -4.00 -4.07 -29.01
CA TYR A 14 -3.19 -3.06 -29.69
C TYR A 14 -2.67 -2.01 -28.71
N GLU A 15 -3.55 -1.45 -27.87
CA GLU A 15 -3.18 -0.50 -26.82
C GLU A 15 -2.23 -1.15 -25.79
N HIS A 16 -2.46 -2.41 -25.40
CA HIS A 16 -1.54 -3.16 -24.54
C HIS A 16 -0.14 -3.27 -25.14
N HIS A 17 -0.04 -3.59 -26.44
CA HIS A 17 1.22 -3.68 -27.17
C HIS A 17 1.94 -2.33 -27.19
N LEU A 18 1.25 -1.25 -27.56
CA LEU A 18 1.83 0.11 -27.58
C LEU A 18 2.32 0.53 -26.19
N GLY A 19 1.57 0.19 -25.13
CA GLY A 19 1.99 0.41 -23.75
C GLY A 19 3.30 -0.30 -23.41
N ASN A 20 3.46 -1.56 -23.83
CA ASN A 20 4.70 -2.32 -23.62
C ASN A 20 5.88 -1.73 -24.41
N VAL A 21 5.64 -1.27 -25.65
CA VAL A 21 6.67 -0.60 -26.47
C VAL A 21 7.12 0.70 -25.82
N ALA A 22 6.19 1.53 -25.33
CA ALA A 22 6.50 2.76 -24.61
C ALA A 22 7.26 2.48 -23.30
N TYR A 23 6.83 1.48 -22.53
CA TYR A 23 7.50 1.07 -21.30
C TYR A 23 8.95 0.64 -21.56
N ALA A 24 9.19 -0.16 -22.60
CA ALA A 24 10.53 -0.58 -23.00
C ALA A 24 11.46 0.60 -23.37
N ARG A 25 10.88 1.68 -23.91
CA ARG A 25 11.59 2.94 -24.21
C ARG A 25 11.76 3.86 -23.00
N ARG A 26 11.32 3.42 -21.80
CA ARG A 26 11.27 4.23 -20.57
C ARG A 26 10.36 5.46 -20.66
N ASP A 27 9.49 5.52 -21.66
CA ASP A 27 8.43 6.52 -21.74
C ASP A 27 7.23 6.06 -20.90
N PHE A 28 7.35 6.24 -19.60
CA PHE A 28 6.37 5.72 -18.64
C PHE A 28 5.02 6.45 -18.72
N PHE A 29 5.02 7.74 -19.06
CA PHE A 29 3.79 8.50 -19.23
C PHE A 29 2.96 7.98 -20.41
N THR A 30 3.60 7.78 -21.56
CA THR A 30 2.94 7.20 -22.74
C THR A 30 2.52 5.74 -22.46
N ALA A 31 3.33 4.96 -21.74
CA ALA A 31 2.95 3.61 -21.33
C ALA A 31 1.67 3.61 -20.47
N ILE A 32 1.58 4.48 -19.47
CA ILE A 32 0.39 4.63 -18.62
C ILE A 32 -0.84 5.01 -19.45
N THR A 33 -0.67 5.91 -20.41
CA THR A 33 -1.75 6.35 -21.31
C THR A 33 -2.32 5.17 -22.10
N HIS A 34 -1.45 4.38 -22.74
CA HIS A 34 -1.85 3.21 -23.52
C HIS A 34 -2.46 2.10 -22.65
N TYR A 35 -1.90 1.80 -21.48
CA TYR A 35 -2.53 0.82 -20.57
C TYR A 35 -3.90 1.29 -20.06
N THR A 36 -4.09 2.60 -19.91
CA THR A 36 -5.40 3.16 -19.53
C THR A 36 -6.40 2.99 -20.66
N ARG A 37 -6.04 3.34 -21.90
CA ARG A 37 -6.89 3.11 -23.07
C ARG A 37 -7.26 1.65 -23.27
N ALA A 38 -6.31 0.74 -23.02
CA ALA A 38 -6.58 -0.71 -23.06
C ALA A 38 -7.60 -1.13 -22.00
N LEU A 39 -7.51 -0.58 -20.77
CA LEU A 39 -8.49 -0.87 -19.72
C LEU A 39 -9.87 -0.28 -20.04
N ASP A 40 -9.91 0.93 -20.60
CA ASP A 40 -11.15 1.62 -20.99
C ASP A 40 -11.85 0.93 -22.17
N SER A 41 -11.10 0.18 -23.00
CA SER A 41 -11.65 -0.60 -24.11
C SER A 41 -12.11 -2.02 -23.73
N LEU A 42 -12.01 -2.40 -22.44
CA LEU A 42 -12.54 -3.68 -21.97
C LEU A 42 -14.08 -3.64 -21.96
N PRO A 43 -14.76 -4.75 -22.33
CA PRO A 43 -16.22 -4.85 -22.21
C PRO A 43 -16.69 -4.66 -20.75
N LEU A 44 -17.86 -4.04 -20.55
CA LEU A 44 -18.44 -3.76 -19.23
C LEU A 44 -18.69 -5.04 -18.39
N ASP A 45 -18.99 -6.17 -19.04
CA ASP A 45 -19.14 -7.49 -18.39
C ASP A 45 -17.78 -8.19 -18.18
N SER A 46 -16.78 -7.45 -17.71
CA SER A 46 -15.39 -7.91 -17.55
C SER A 46 -15.18 -8.95 -16.43
N THR A 47 -16.25 -9.48 -15.83
CA THR A 47 -16.20 -10.66 -14.95
C THR A 47 -15.99 -11.95 -15.73
N ASN A 48 -15.94 -11.88 -17.07
CA ASN A 48 -15.61 -13.00 -17.92
C ASN A 48 -14.20 -13.52 -17.62
N GLU A 49 -14.13 -14.76 -17.14
CA GLU A 49 -12.90 -15.47 -16.79
C GLU A 49 -11.84 -15.46 -17.91
N SER A 50 -12.28 -15.39 -19.17
CA SER A 50 -11.38 -15.28 -20.34
C SER A 50 -10.57 -13.97 -20.40
N LEU A 51 -11.09 -12.88 -19.83
CA LEU A 51 -10.44 -11.56 -19.82
C LEU A 51 -9.61 -11.32 -18.57
N LEU A 52 -9.72 -12.19 -17.56
CA LEU A 52 -8.97 -12.08 -16.31
C LEU A 52 -7.46 -11.90 -16.54
N PRO A 53 -6.78 -12.72 -17.38
CA PRO A 53 -5.34 -12.61 -17.53
C PRO A 53 -4.90 -11.29 -18.13
N LEU A 54 -5.63 -10.80 -19.13
CA LEU A 54 -5.33 -9.53 -19.80
C LEU A 54 -5.57 -8.36 -18.85
N THR A 55 -6.72 -8.34 -18.18
CA THR A 55 -7.13 -7.26 -17.26
C THR A 55 -6.16 -7.14 -16.09
N ALA A 56 -5.83 -8.26 -15.43
CA ALA A 56 -4.85 -8.28 -14.34
C ALA A 56 -3.46 -7.83 -14.85
N THR A 57 -3.07 -8.21 -16.07
CA THR A 57 -1.78 -7.82 -16.67
C THR A 57 -1.72 -6.33 -16.91
N LEU A 58 -2.80 -5.73 -17.43
CA LEU A 58 -2.89 -4.29 -17.68
C LEU A 58 -2.74 -3.49 -16.40
N TYR A 59 -3.48 -3.83 -15.34
CA TYR A 59 -3.33 -3.19 -14.03
C TYR A 59 -1.91 -3.35 -13.49
N CYS A 60 -1.33 -4.55 -13.56
CA CYS A 60 0.04 -4.79 -13.12
C CYS A 60 1.09 -3.99 -13.90
N ASN A 61 0.93 -3.86 -15.21
CA ASN A 61 1.85 -3.12 -16.06
C ASN A 61 1.71 -1.61 -15.84
N ARG A 62 0.49 -1.10 -15.69
CA ARG A 62 0.25 0.31 -15.36
C ARG A 62 0.79 0.67 -13.97
N ALA A 63 0.64 -0.21 -12.98
CA ALA A 63 1.29 -0.06 -11.67
C ALA A 63 2.83 -0.02 -11.80
N ALA A 64 3.43 -0.87 -12.64
CA ALA A 64 4.87 -0.86 -12.87
C ALA A 64 5.34 0.47 -13.49
N ALA A 65 4.62 0.95 -14.51
CA ALA A 65 4.91 2.22 -15.17
C ALA A 65 4.79 3.40 -14.19
N ARG A 66 3.74 3.42 -13.36
CA ARG A 66 3.53 4.45 -12.34
C ARG A 66 4.61 4.45 -11.26
N LEU A 67 5.09 3.28 -10.82
CA LEU A 67 6.24 3.22 -9.90
C LEU A 67 7.52 3.79 -10.51
N LYS A 68 7.78 3.47 -11.78
CA LYS A 68 8.94 4.01 -12.49
C LYS A 68 8.82 5.51 -12.72
N LEU A 69 7.63 5.99 -13.06
CA LEU A 69 7.35 7.42 -13.17
C LEU A 69 7.56 8.12 -11.82
N ALA A 70 7.00 7.60 -10.72
CA ALA A 70 7.21 8.15 -9.37
C ALA A 70 8.70 8.24 -8.98
N SER A 71 9.55 7.33 -9.45
CA SER A 71 10.99 7.38 -9.16
C SER A 71 11.75 8.51 -9.87
N ILE A 72 11.15 9.11 -10.91
CA ILE A 72 11.74 10.20 -11.70
C ILE A 72 10.93 11.50 -11.64
N SER A 73 9.74 11.50 -11.03
CA SER A 73 8.90 12.68 -10.83
C SER A 73 9.39 13.54 -9.68
N ASP A 74 9.00 14.82 -9.71
CA ASP A 74 9.24 15.79 -8.65
C ASP A 74 8.56 15.39 -7.34
N ALA A 75 9.13 15.84 -6.22
CA ALA A 75 8.72 15.43 -4.88
C ALA A 75 7.22 15.61 -4.60
N ASP A 76 6.63 16.68 -5.14
CA ASP A 76 5.22 17.03 -4.96
C ASP A 76 4.27 16.12 -5.75
N GLU A 77 4.72 15.52 -6.85
CA GLU A 77 3.92 14.63 -7.71
C GLU A 77 4.01 13.16 -7.30
N ARG A 78 5.12 12.76 -6.66
CA ARG A 78 5.36 11.36 -6.25
C ARG A 78 4.22 10.74 -5.44
N PRO A 79 3.64 11.40 -4.43
CA PRO A 79 2.56 10.80 -3.63
C PRO A 79 1.35 10.41 -4.47
N ALA A 80 0.99 11.25 -5.45
CA ALA A 80 -0.11 10.96 -6.36
C ALA A 80 0.18 9.72 -7.22
N HIS A 81 1.40 9.57 -7.73
CA HIS A 81 1.79 8.37 -8.47
C HIS A 81 1.77 7.12 -7.59
N TYR A 82 2.26 7.16 -6.35
CA TYR A 82 2.22 6.01 -5.43
C TYR A 82 0.80 5.61 -5.06
N THR A 83 -0.11 6.57 -4.84
CA THR A 83 -1.54 6.29 -4.63
C THR A 83 -2.13 5.53 -5.81
N HIS A 84 -1.82 5.95 -7.03
CA HIS A 84 -2.28 5.25 -8.24
C HIS A 84 -1.66 3.85 -8.40
N VAL A 85 -0.42 3.62 -7.94
CA VAL A 85 0.17 2.28 -7.88
C VAL A 85 -0.63 1.37 -6.95
N ILE A 86 -0.98 1.86 -5.76
CA ILE A 86 -1.78 1.11 -4.78
C ILE A 86 -3.14 0.74 -5.38
N GLN A 87 -3.80 1.68 -6.07
CA GLN A 87 -5.08 1.43 -6.72
C GLN A 87 -4.96 0.34 -7.79
N ASP A 88 -4.01 0.45 -8.72
CA ASP A 88 -3.84 -0.54 -9.79
C ASP A 88 -3.46 -1.92 -9.24
N ALA A 89 -2.52 -1.97 -8.28
CA ALA A 89 -2.10 -3.23 -7.68
C ALA A 89 -3.22 -3.88 -6.89
N THR A 90 -4.06 -3.09 -6.20
CA THR A 90 -5.25 -3.60 -5.51
C THR A 90 -6.26 -4.16 -6.50
N ARG A 91 -6.57 -3.46 -7.59
CA ARG A 91 -7.45 -4.00 -8.64
C ARG A 91 -6.94 -5.30 -9.24
N ALA A 92 -5.63 -5.41 -9.49
CA ALA A 92 -5.03 -6.66 -9.94
C ALA A 92 -5.20 -7.77 -8.91
N LEU A 93 -5.01 -7.49 -7.61
CA LEU A 93 -5.16 -8.47 -6.54
C LEU A 93 -6.61 -8.88 -6.32
N ASP A 94 -7.57 -7.95 -6.33
CA ASP A 94 -9.00 -8.27 -6.21
C ASP A 94 -9.45 -9.25 -7.31
N LEU A 95 -8.97 -9.03 -8.54
CA LEU A 95 -9.22 -9.91 -9.67
C LEU A 95 -8.56 -11.29 -9.49
N LEU A 96 -7.32 -11.34 -9.00
CA LEU A 96 -6.58 -12.59 -8.85
C LEU A 96 -7.08 -13.41 -7.64
N ASP A 97 -7.41 -12.77 -6.53
CA ASP A 97 -7.82 -13.40 -5.28
C ASP A 97 -9.28 -13.87 -5.31
N SER A 98 -10.11 -13.32 -6.21
CA SER A 98 -11.47 -13.81 -6.45
C SER A 98 -11.53 -15.15 -7.20
N HIS A 99 -10.39 -15.66 -7.68
CA HIS A 99 -10.32 -16.92 -8.42
C HIS A 99 -9.62 -18.01 -7.59
N PRO A 100 -10.27 -19.16 -7.33
CA PRO A 100 -9.75 -20.17 -6.40
C PRO A 100 -8.52 -20.91 -6.95
N THR A 101 -8.36 -20.97 -8.27
CA THR A 101 -7.25 -21.64 -8.94
C THR A 101 -6.61 -20.70 -9.95
N LEU A 102 -5.37 -20.27 -9.67
CA LEU A 102 -4.60 -19.42 -10.57
C LEU A 102 -3.60 -20.24 -11.38
N SER A 103 -3.51 -19.93 -12.67
CA SER A 103 -2.45 -20.47 -13.53
C SER A 103 -1.07 -19.93 -13.11
N PRO A 104 0.05 -20.63 -13.39
CA PRO A 104 1.38 -20.17 -12.98
C PRO A 104 1.76 -18.74 -13.42
N PRO A 105 1.38 -18.26 -14.63
CA PRO A 105 1.59 -16.86 -15.01
C PRO A 105 0.84 -15.87 -14.11
N LEU A 106 -0.38 -16.20 -13.70
CA LEU A 106 -1.20 -15.36 -12.81
C LEU A 106 -0.69 -15.36 -11.37
N CYS A 107 -0.15 -16.48 -10.88
CA CYS A 107 0.56 -16.53 -9.61
C CYS A 107 1.77 -15.58 -9.61
N SER A 108 2.53 -15.56 -10.72
CA SER A 108 3.67 -14.64 -10.86
C SER A 108 3.21 -13.17 -10.91
N LEU A 109 2.04 -12.92 -11.49
CA LEU A 109 1.44 -11.60 -11.54
C LEU A 109 0.99 -11.12 -10.16
N ARG A 110 0.41 -12.01 -9.34
CA ARG A 110 0.03 -11.76 -7.95
C ARG A 110 1.22 -11.32 -7.10
N VAL A 111 2.34 -12.04 -7.19
CA VAL A 111 3.59 -11.68 -6.50
C VAL A 111 4.06 -10.29 -6.94
N LYS A 112 4.03 -9.99 -8.25
CA LYS A 112 4.40 -8.66 -8.76
C LYS A 112 3.46 -7.56 -8.25
N ALA A 113 2.15 -7.80 -8.18
CA ALA A 113 1.18 -6.83 -7.68
C ALA A 113 1.42 -6.51 -6.19
N LEU A 114 1.56 -7.55 -5.35
CA LEU A 114 1.89 -7.40 -3.92
C LEU A 114 3.19 -6.63 -3.73
N HIS A 115 4.25 -6.99 -4.45
CA HIS A 115 5.54 -6.31 -4.34
C HIS A 115 5.43 -4.83 -4.69
N ARG A 116 4.72 -4.49 -5.76
CA ARG A 116 4.54 -3.09 -6.17
C ARG A 116 3.69 -2.29 -5.16
N ARG A 117 2.63 -2.90 -4.62
CA ARG A 117 1.78 -2.26 -3.60
C ARG A 117 2.54 -2.01 -2.31
N LYS A 118 3.31 -3.00 -1.84
CA LYS A 118 4.26 -2.85 -0.72
C LYS A 118 5.21 -1.67 -0.94
N CYS A 119 5.89 -1.60 -2.09
CA CYS A 119 6.84 -0.53 -2.40
C CYS A 119 6.17 0.86 -2.39
N ALA A 120 4.96 0.98 -2.93
CA ALA A 120 4.19 2.22 -2.88
C ALA A 120 3.76 2.59 -1.46
N HIS A 121 3.32 1.62 -0.65
CA HIS A 121 3.03 1.84 0.77
C HIS A 121 4.26 2.34 1.54
N LEU A 122 5.43 1.74 1.34
CA LEU A 122 6.67 2.20 1.98
C LEU A 122 7.04 3.62 1.57
N SER A 123 6.79 3.98 0.30
CA SER A 123 7.09 5.31 -0.21
C SER A 123 6.12 6.39 0.31
N LEU A 124 4.96 5.97 0.82
CA LEU A 124 3.96 6.81 1.47
C LEU A 124 3.99 6.70 3.01
N ASP A 125 5.01 6.04 3.57
CA ASP A 125 5.13 5.76 5.02
C ASP A 125 3.93 4.98 5.61
N HIS A 126 3.20 4.25 4.77
CA HIS A 126 2.12 3.35 5.17
C HIS A 126 2.68 2.00 5.67
N ILE A 127 3.54 2.04 6.69
CA ILE A 127 4.37 0.91 7.11
C ILE A 127 3.56 -0.35 7.45
N ARG A 128 2.43 -0.20 8.14
CA ARG A 128 1.56 -1.34 8.49
C ARG A 128 1.00 -2.05 7.25
N ALA A 129 0.58 -1.29 6.24
CA ALA A 129 0.05 -1.86 5.00
C ALA A 129 1.17 -2.54 4.19
N ALA A 130 2.37 -1.95 4.16
CA ALA A 130 3.53 -2.60 3.56
C ALA A 130 3.89 -3.92 4.25
N ALA A 131 3.83 -3.97 5.59
CA ALA A 131 4.08 -5.19 6.35
C ALA A 131 3.06 -6.31 6.04
N GLN A 132 1.80 -5.95 5.82
CA GLN A 132 0.77 -6.91 5.39
C GLN A 132 1.08 -7.52 4.02
N ASP A 133 1.41 -6.69 3.03
CA ASP A 133 1.80 -7.17 1.70
C ASP A 133 3.08 -8.03 1.74
N ALA A 134 4.06 -7.64 2.57
CA ALA A 134 5.30 -8.41 2.76
C ALA A 134 5.04 -9.78 3.41
N HIS A 135 4.14 -9.84 4.40
CA HIS A 135 3.72 -11.10 4.99
C HIS A 135 3.08 -12.02 3.95
N THR A 136 2.15 -11.50 3.13
CA THR A 136 1.55 -12.29 2.03
C THR A 136 2.60 -12.71 1.00
N LEU A 137 3.58 -11.88 0.68
CA LEU A 137 4.69 -12.29 -0.20
C LEU A 137 5.49 -13.47 0.37
N ALA A 138 5.78 -13.45 1.68
CA ALA A 138 6.51 -14.52 2.35
C ALA A 138 5.75 -15.85 2.35
N THR A 139 4.42 -15.85 2.39
CA THR A 139 3.62 -17.08 2.26
C THR A 139 3.66 -17.67 0.84
N LEU A 140 3.90 -16.83 -0.18
CA LEU A 140 3.98 -17.24 -1.59
C LEU A 140 5.39 -17.62 -2.04
N ARG A 141 6.40 -16.98 -1.45
CA ARG A 141 7.80 -17.05 -1.88
C ARG A 141 8.74 -16.88 -0.66
N PRO A 142 9.54 -17.91 -0.32
CA PRO A 142 10.43 -17.87 0.86
C PRO A 142 11.44 -16.73 0.88
N GLU A 143 11.84 -16.21 -0.28
CA GLU A 143 12.78 -15.09 -0.42
C GLU A 143 12.32 -13.80 0.28
N TYR A 144 11.02 -13.62 0.54
CA TYR A 144 10.47 -12.45 1.23
C TYR A 144 10.39 -12.61 2.75
N THR A 145 10.76 -13.78 3.31
CA THR A 145 10.59 -14.06 4.76
C THR A 145 11.36 -13.07 5.64
N ALA A 146 12.61 -12.77 5.30
CA ALA A 146 13.44 -11.84 6.06
C ALA A 146 12.86 -10.42 6.03
N GLU A 147 12.47 -9.94 4.85
CA GLU A 147 11.86 -8.62 4.68
C GLU A 147 10.52 -8.50 5.43
N ALA A 148 9.70 -9.55 5.41
CA ALA A 148 8.44 -9.58 6.14
C ALA A 148 8.64 -9.46 7.65
N GLY A 149 9.66 -10.12 8.21
CA GLY A 149 10.04 -10.00 9.62
C GLY A 149 10.48 -8.58 9.98
N GLU A 150 11.34 -7.98 9.15
CA GLU A 150 11.82 -6.60 9.38
C GLU A 150 10.65 -5.59 9.33
N LEU A 151 9.80 -5.68 8.32
CA LEU A 151 8.67 -4.76 8.17
C LEU A 151 7.62 -4.93 9.27
N ALA A 152 7.43 -6.15 9.79
CA ALA A 152 6.59 -6.37 10.95
C ALA A 152 7.14 -5.65 12.19
N SER A 153 8.43 -5.83 12.50
CA SER A 153 9.05 -5.12 13.63
C SER A 153 9.00 -3.60 13.48
N ARG A 154 9.19 -3.08 12.25
CA ARG A 154 9.05 -1.65 11.97
C ARG A 154 7.62 -1.15 12.16
N ALA A 155 6.62 -1.94 11.75
CA ALA A 155 5.21 -1.59 11.95
C ALA A 155 4.86 -1.54 13.44
N ASP A 156 5.34 -2.49 14.24
CA ASP A 156 5.12 -2.52 15.70
C ASP A 156 5.77 -1.31 16.39
N ALA A 157 7.03 -1.02 16.04
CA ALA A 157 7.74 0.16 16.56
C ALA A 157 7.02 1.47 16.20
N HIS A 158 6.55 1.58 14.96
CA HIS A 158 5.78 2.75 14.50
C HIS A 158 4.46 2.89 15.26
N ALA A 159 3.73 1.80 15.46
CA ALA A 159 2.48 1.80 16.22
C ALA A 159 2.70 2.20 17.68
N GLU A 160 3.76 1.70 18.33
CA GLU A 160 4.06 2.04 19.72
C GLU A 160 4.46 3.51 19.89
N LYS A 161 5.23 4.04 18.94
CA LYS A 161 5.56 5.47 18.89
C LYS A 161 4.30 6.33 18.77
N GLN A 162 3.40 6.01 17.84
CA GLN A 162 2.14 6.76 17.65
C GLN A 162 1.23 6.69 18.88
N LYS A 163 1.16 5.55 19.57
CA LYS A 163 0.42 5.45 20.84
C LYS A 163 1.00 6.36 21.90
N THR A 164 2.32 6.36 22.05
CA THR A 164 3.03 7.20 23.03
C THR A 164 2.74 8.68 22.75
N GLU A 165 2.90 9.12 21.51
CA GLU A 165 2.62 10.51 21.11
C GLU A 165 1.15 10.89 21.33
N ALA A 166 0.21 10.00 21.04
CA ALA A 166 -1.22 10.25 21.28
C ALA A 166 -1.55 10.34 22.79
N LEU A 167 -0.95 9.50 23.62
CA LEU A 167 -1.11 9.55 25.07
C LEU A 167 -0.54 10.85 25.65
N ASP A 168 0.62 11.28 25.16
CA ASP A 168 1.23 12.55 25.56
C ASP A 168 0.36 13.74 25.17
N GLN A 169 -0.18 13.76 23.94
CA GLN A 169 -1.12 14.81 23.50
C GLN A 169 -2.42 14.83 24.32
N LEU A 170 -2.98 13.66 24.66
CA LEU A 170 -4.15 13.57 25.53
C LEU A 170 -3.84 14.08 26.93
N LYS A 171 -2.63 13.82 27.43
CA LYS A 171 -2.17 14.35 28.71
C LYS A 171 -2.04 15.88 28.67
N GLU A 172 -1.44 16.43 27.63
CA GLU A 172 -1.32 17.89 27.44
C GLU A 172 -2.69 18.56 27.37
N LEU A 173 -3.63 17.99 26.60
CA LEU A 173 -4.99 18.49 26.51
C LEU A 173 -5.70 18.45 27.88
N GLY A 174 -5.59 17.32 28.59
CA GLY A 174 -6.16 17.18 29.94
C GLY A 174 -5.57 18.19 30.93
N ASN A 175 -4.25 18.40 30.88
CA ASN A 175 -3.57 19.40 31.68
C ASN A 175 -3.99 20.83 31.33
N SER A 176 -4.23 21.14 30.05
CA SER A 176 -4.74 22.46 29.66
C SER A 176 -6.13 22.73 30.23
N LEU A 177 -7.02 21.74 30.21
CA LEU A 177 -8.36 21.88 30.78
C LEU A 177 -8.33 21.98 32.30
N LEU A 178 -7.54 21.14 32.96
CA LEU A 178 -7.40 21.13 34.42
C LEU A 178 -6.67 22.38 34.93
N GLY A 179 -5.74 22.92 34.16
CA GLY A 179 -4.98 24.13 34.51
C GLY A 179 -5.88 25.35 34.70
N HIS A 180 -6.98 25.45 33.96
CA HIS A 180 -8.00 26.51 34.18
C HIS A 180 -8.64 26.45 35.58
N PHE A 181 -8.57 25.31 36.26
CA PHE A 181 -9.05 25.10 37.62
C PHE A 181 -7.90 25.01 38.65
N GLY A 182 -6.66 25.29 38.25
CA GLY A 182 -5.48 25.16 39.12
C GLY A 182 -5.07 23.70 39.38
N LEU A 183 -5.47 22.77 38.50
CA LEU A 183 -5.20 21.33 38.62
C LEU A 183 -4.28 20.84 37.50
N SER A 184 -3.67 19.68 37.69
CA SER A 184 -2.92 18.92 36.66
C SER A 184 -3.28 17.44 36.77
N LEU A 185 -3.20 16.70 35.66
CA LEU A 185 -3.24 15.23 35.67
C LEU A 185 -2.15 14.64 36.57
N ASP A 186 -1.03 15.35 36.74
CA ASP A 186 0.04 14.93 37.66
C ASP A 186 -0.36 15.03 39.14
N ASN A 187 -1.45 15.74 39.46
CA ASN A 187 -1.99 15.80 40.82
C ASN A 187 -2.76 14.51 41.18
N PHE A 188 -3.10 13.66 40.21
CA PHE A 188 -3.84 12.41 40.43
C PHE A 188 -2.86 11.23 40.45
N GLN A 189 -2.52 10.74 41.65
CA GLN A 189 -1.56 9.67 41.85
C GLN A 189 -2.28 8.32 42.09
N PRO A 190 -2.01 7.29 41.28
CA PRO A 190 -2.57 5.96 41.53
C PRO A 190 -1.84 5.28 42.70
N THR A 191 -2.60 4.83 43.69
CA THR A 191 -2.13 4.02 44.81
C THR A 191 -2.66 2.60 44.70
N ARG A 192 -1.77 1.61 44.75
CA ARG A 192 -2.13 0.19 44.69
C ARG A 192 -2.61 -0.30 46.07
N ASN A 193 -3.81 -0.85 46.12
CA ASN A 193 -4.41 -1.41 47.32
C ASN A 193 -3.90 -2.84 47.58
N PRO A 194 -4.01 -3.37 48.82
CA PRO A 194 -3.56 -4.72 49.18
C PRO A 194 -4.27 -5.85 48.42
N ASP A 195 -5.50 -5.61 47.96
CA ASP A 195 -6.31 -6.53 47.16
C ASP A 195 -5.93 -6.54 45.66
N GLY A 196 -4.95 -5.72 45.26
CA GLY A 196 -4.50 -5.59 43.88
C GLY A 196 -5.26 -4.56 43.04
N THR A 197 -6.27 -3.90 43.59
CA THR A 197 -7.00 -2.80 42.92
C THR A 197 -6.22 -1.47 43.00
N TYR A 198 -6.59 -0.49 42.16
CA TYR A 198 -5.97 0.84 42.16
C TYR A 198 -6.98 1.91 42.61
N SER A 199 -6.59 2.71 43.61
CA SER A 199 -7.30 3.94 44.00
C SER A 199 -6.57 5.15 43.44
N ILE A 200 -7.28 6.19 43.01
CA ILE A 200 -6.67 7.46 42.59
C ILE A 200 -6.74 8.45 43.75
N GLN A 201 -5.58 8.97 44.18
CA GLN A 201 -5.49 10.00 45.22
C GLN A 201 -5.07 11.34 44.61
N TYR A 202 -5.65 12.42 45.12
CA TYR A 202 -5.26 13.77 44.75
C TYR A 202 -4.13 14.28 45.67
N SER A 203 -3.04 14.76 45.09
CA SER A 203 -1.94 15.41 45.80
C SER A 203 -1.69 16.79 45.20
N SER A 204 -1.98 17.84 45.97
CA SER A 204 -1.52 19.19 45.63
C SER A 204 -0.03 19.28 45.93
N LYS A 205 0.83 19.36 44.91
CA LYS A 205 2.20 19.84 45.16
C LYS A 205 2.09 21.28 45.69
N PRO A 206 2.71 21.61 46.84
CA PRO A 206 2.76 23.00 47.29
C PRO A 206 3.56 23.81 46.28
N THR A 207 3.03 24.99 45.94
CA THR A 207 3.58 25.99 45.01
C THR A 207 5.07 26.27 45.19
#